data_AF-A0A932L7G6-F1
#
_entry.id   AF-A0A932L7G6-F1
#
_cell.length_a   1.000
_cell.length_b   1.000
_cell.length_c   1.000
_cell.angle_alpha   90.00
_cell.angle_beta   90.00
_cell.angle_gamma   90.00
#
_symmetry.space_group_name_H-M   'P 1'
#
loop_
_entity.id
_entity.type
_entity.pdbx_description
1 polymer ?
#
loop_
_entity_poly.entity_id
_entity_poly.type
_entity_poly.pdbx_seq_one_letter_code
_entity_poly.pdbx_strand_id
1 'polypeptide(L)'
;MSNTSQTSGVKAEDLPQDILDLQTVIRGLPPEHRHKLDPLFGRVLASTVRRRRILNLVQEALGQLRLDMKYLMFDLEATRRERDAYRRQVEGG
;
A
#
# COMPACT_ATOMS: atom_id res chain seq x y z
N MET A 1 17.49 9.27 18.68
CA MET A 1 16.61 8.11 18.94
C MET A 1 16.73 7.17 17.75
N SER A 2 17.47 6.07 17.94
CA SER A 2 17.62 5.02 16.94
C SER A 2 16.41 4.10 17.01
N ASN A 3 15.76 3.79 15.89
CA ASN A 3 15.07 2.51 15.80
C ASN A 3 14.89 2.03 14.34
N THR A 4 15.66 0.99 14.05
CA THR A 4 15.22 -0.28 13.47
C THR A 4 14.64 -0.28 12.05
N SER A 5 15.56 -0.53 11.11
CA SER A 5 15.29 -1.21 9.85
C SER A 5 14.56 -2.54 10.10
N GLN A 6 13.23 -2.55 10.02
CA GLN A 6 12.47 -3.78 9.84
C GLN A 6 12.47 -4.13 8.35
N THR A 7 13.46 -4.92 7.92
CA THR A 7 13.32 -5.73 6.72
C THR A 7 12.56 -6.99 7.10
N SER A 8 11.24 -6.85 7.30
CA SER A 8 10.35 -7.98 7.50
C SER A 8 10.37 -8.82 6.23
N GLY A 9 10.84 -10.07 6.36
CA GLY A 9 10.86 -11.04 5.27
C GLY A 9 9.48 -11.13 4.64
N VAL A 10 9.44 -11.04 3.31
CA VAL A 10 8.21 -11.28 2.54
C VAL A 10 7.72 -12.67 2.92
N LYS A 11 6.61 -12.74 3.64
CA LYS A 11 5.97 -14.03 3.91
C LYS A 11 5.54 -14.61 2.57
N ALA A 12 5.72 -15.91 2.38
CA ALA A 12 5.33 -16.60 1.15
C ALA A 12 3.84 -16.40 0.81
N GLU A 13 3.02 -16.10 1.82
CA GLU A 13 1.60 -15.76 1.75
C GLU A 13 1.31 -14.47 0.93
N ASP A 14 2.31 -13.60 0.72
CA ASP A 14 2.18 -12.34 -0.01
C ASP A 14 2.71 -12.41 -1.45
N LEU A 15 2.79 -13.59 -2.06
CA LEU A 15 3.18 -13.73 -3.48
C LEU A 15 1.96 -14.08 -4.36
N PRO A 16 1.90 -13.63 -5.62
CA PRO A 16 0.89 -14.12 -6.55
C PRO A 16 1.02 -15.64 -6.73
N GLN A 17 -0.12 -16.34 -6.84
CA GLN A 17 -0.13 -17.79 -7.02
C GLN A 17 0.73 -18.23 -8.21
N ASP A 18 0.65 -17.52 -9.34
CA ASP A 18 1.44 -17.80 -10.54
C ASP A 18 2.96 -17.78 -10.30
N ILE A 19 3.44 -16.95 -9.37
CA ILE A 19 4.87 -16.88 -9.01
C ILE A 19 5.29 -18.09 -8.18
N LEU A 20 4.40 -18.57 -7.29
CA LEU A 20 4.61 -19.77 -6.50
C LEU A 20 4.59 -21.04 -7.39
N ASP A 21 3.64 -21.09 -8.32
CA ASP A 21 3.53 -22.17 -9.29
C ASP A 21 4.75 -22.22 -10.20
N LEU A 22 5.19 -21.06 -10.71
CA LEU A 22 6.41 -20.95 -11.51
C LEU A 22 7.65 -21.39 -10.72
N GLN A 23 7.77 -21.02 -9.44
CA GLN A 23 8.85 -21.50 -8.59
C GLN A 23 8.85 -23.03 -8.46
N THR A 24 7.67 -23.63 -8.32
CA THR A 24 7.50 -25.08 -8.21
C THR A 24 7.95 -25.79 -9.48
N VAL A 25 7.55 -25.27 -10.65
CA VAL A 25 7.98 -25.80 -11.95
C VAL A 25 9.50 -25.69 -12.12
N ILE A 26 10.10 -24.53 -11.80
CA ILE A 26 11.56 -24.33 -11.92
C ILE A 26 12.33 -25.29 -11.01
N ARG A 27 11.83 -25.57 -9.79
CA ARG A 27 12.47 -26.52 -8.86
C ARG A 27 12.45 -27.96 -9.36
N GLY A 28 11.46 -28.33 -10.18
CA GLY A 28 11.35 -29.65 -10.80
C GLY A 28 12.26 -29.87 -12.01
N LEU A 29 12.96 -28.83 -12.48
CA LEU A 29 13.84 -28.95 -13.65
C LEU A 29 15.18 -29.63 -13.32
N PRO A 30 15.81 -30.30 -14.31
CA PRO A 30 17.18 -30.77 -14.19
C PRO A 30 18.15 -29.65 -13.77
N PRO A 31 19.22 -29.97 -13.00
CA PRO A 31 20.11 -28.97 -12.41
C PRO A 31 20.65 -27.95 -13.43
N GLU A 32 21.01 -28.41 -14.63
CA GLU A 32 21.59 -27.57 -15.69
C GLU A 32 20.64 -26.44 -16.16
N HIS A 33 19.35 -26.74 -16.26
CA HIS A 33 18.33 -25.76 -16.64
C HIS A 33 17.98 -24.86 -15.45
N ARG A 34 17.86 -25.46 -14.25
CA ARG A 34 17.57 -24.73 -13.02
C ARG A 34 18.64 -23.68 -12.72
N HIS A 35 19.92 -24.02 -12.83
CA HIS A 35 21.02 -23.07 -12.61
C HIS A 35 20.98 -21.84 -13.53
N LYS A 36 20.48 -21.99 -14.76
CA LYS A 36 20.32 -20.88 -15.70
C LYS A 36 19.12 -20.00 -15.33
N LEU A 37 18.04 -20.60 -14.83
CA LEU A 37 16.77 -19.93 -14.58
C LEU A 37 16.67 -19.29 -13.19
N ASP A 38 17.24 -19.91 -12.16
CA ASP A 38 17.23 -19.40 -10.78
C ASP A 38 17.61 -17.91 -10.66
N PRO A 39 18.71 -17.42 -11.26
CA PRO A 39 19.04 -16.00 -11.16
C PRO A 39 18.07 -15.09 -11.94
N LEU A 40 17.45 -15.57 -13.01
CA LEU A 40 16.43 -14.81 -13.75
C LEU A 40 15.15 -14.71 -12.94
N PHE A 41 14.70 -15.85 -12.41
CA PHE A 41 13.51 -15.95 -11.58
C PHE A 41 13.65 -15.15 -10.29
N GLY A 42 14.83 -15.18 -9.65
CA GLY A 42 15.12 -14.35 -8.48
C GLY A 42 14.92 -12.86 -8.74
N ARG A 43 15.31 -12.35 -9.92
CA ARG A 43 15.06 -10.95 -10.30
C ARG A 43 13.58 -10.66 -10.52
N VAL A 44 12.86 -11.57 -11.17
CA VAL A 44 11.40 -11.44 -11.36
C VAL A 44 10.69 -11.40 -10.01
N LEU A 45 10.99 -12.35 -9.12
CA LEU A 45 10.45 -12.42 -7.77
C LEU A 45 10.71 -11.12 -6.99
N ALA A 46 11.95 -10.65 -6.97
CA ALA A 46 12.32 -9.39 -6.32
C ALA A 46 11.55 -8.19 -6.90
N SER A 47 11.38 -8.14 -8.22
CA SER A 47 10.61 -7.07 -8.88
C SER A 47 9.13 -7.11 -8.53
N THR A 48 8.54 -8.31 -8.44
CA THR A 48 7.13 -8.52 -8.08
C THR A 48 6.87 -8.09 -6.64
N VAL A 49 7.73 -8.52 -5.71
CA VAL A 49 7.69 -8.09 -4.30
C VAL A 49 7.76 -6.58 -4.20
N ARG A 50 8.73 -5.95 -4.87
CA ARG A 50 8.93 -4.50 -4.81
C ARG A 50 7.70 -3.75 -5.34
N ARG A 51 7.13 -4.17 -6.47
CA ARG A 51 5.92 -3.57 -7.04
C ARG A 51 4.74 -3.65 -6.08
N ARG A 52 4.52 -4.82 -5.46
CA ARG A 52 3.44 -5.01 -4.48
C ARG A 52 3.62 -4.07 -3.28
N ARG A 53 4.84 -3.96 -2.74
CA ARG A 53 5.14 -3.03 -1.65
C ARG A 53 4.82 -1.57 -2.02
N ILE A 54 5.18 -1.15 -3.23
CA ILE A 54 4.86 0.21 -3.72
C ILE A 54 3.34 0.40 -3.81
N LEU A 55 2.62 -0.56 -4.38
CA LEU A 55 1.17 -0.48 -4.50
C LEU A 55 0.48 -0.41 -3.13
N ASN A 56 0.93 -1.20 -2.16
CA ASN A 56 0.39 -1.16 -0.80
C ASN A 56 0.61 0.21 -0.15
N LEU A 57 1.82 0.77 -0.25
CA LEU A 57 2.11 2.11 0.26
C LEU A 57 1.24 3.19 -0.41
N VAL A 58 1.02 3.08 -1.73
CA VAL A 58 0.14 3.99 -2.46
C VAL A 58 -1.31 3.85 -1.98
N GLN A 59 -1.79 2.62 -1.78
CA GLN A 59 -3.15 2.37 -1.27
C GLN A 59 -3.34 2.90 0.15
N GLU A 60 -2.35 2.73 1.04
CA GLU A 60 -2.35 3.29 2.38
C GLU A 60 -2.40 4.82 2.34
N ALA A 61 -1.56 5.46 1.53
CA ALA A 61 -1.54 6.92 1.37
C ALA A 61 -2.87 7.46 0.81
N LEU A 62 -3.46 6.81 -0.18
CA LEU A 62 -4.79 7.16 -0.71
C LEU A 62 -5.90 6.96 0.33
N GLY A 63 -5.79 5.90 1.14
CA GLY A 63 -6.69 5.65 2.27
C GLY A 63 -6.64 6.78 3.29
N GLN A 64 -5.43 7.21 3.66
CA GLN A 64 -5.21 8.34 4.57
C GLN A 64 -5.76 9.64 3.99
N LEU A 65 -5.41 9.98 2.74
CA LEU A 65 -5.91 11.19 2.08
C LEU A 65 -7.43 11.23 2.05
N ARG A 66 -8.08 10.10 1.77
CA ARG A 66 -9.55 10.01 1.78
C ARG A 66 -10.13 10.25 3.17
N LEU A 67 -9.45 9.84 4.23
CA LEU A 67 -9.85 10.13 5.60
C LEU A 67 -9.68 11.62 5.91
N ASP A 68 -8.54 12.20 5.55
CA ASP A 68 -8.25 13.63 5.74
C ASP A 68 -9.29 14.51 5.03
N MET A 69 -9.70 14.13 3.81
CA MET A 69 -10.78 14.81 3.08
C MET A 69 -12.13 14.75 3.83
N LYS A 70 -12.45 13.64 4.50
CA LYS A 70 -13.68 13.53 5.30
C LYS A 70 -13.64 14.47 6.51
N TYR A 71 -12.50 14.57 7.19
CA TYR A 71 -12.33 15.51 8.29
C TYR A 71 -12.44 16.96 7.83
N LEU A 72 -11.79 17.31 6.72
CA LEU A 72 -11.89 18.66 6.17
C LEU A 72 -13.33 19.06 5.83
N MET A 73 -14.09 18.14 5.23
CA MET A 73 -15.51 18.38 4.91
C MET A 73 -16.35 18.56 6.18
N PHE A 74 -16.09 17.76 7.21
CA PHE A 74 -16.79 17.87 8.49
C PHE A 74 -16.52 19.23 9.15
N ASP A 75 -15.25 19.65 9.22
CA ASP A 75 -14.87 20.94 9.78
C ASP A 75 -15.45 22.12 8.99
N LEU A 76 -15.50 21.99 7.66
CA LEU A 76 -16.15 22.98 6.78
C LEU A 76 -17.65 23.11 7.06
N GLU A 77 -18.35 22.00 7.30
CA GLU A 77 -19.76 22.03 7.66
C GLU A 77 -19.99 22.65 9.04
N ALA A 78 -19.14 22.34 10.01
CA ALA A 78 -19.20 22.94 11.34
C ALA A 78 -19.03 24.47 11.27
N THR A 79 -17.98 24.95 10.59
CA THR A 79 -17.71 26.38 10.43
C THR A 79 -18.81 27.11 9.64
N ARG A 80 -19.43 26.47 8.65
CA ARG A 80 -20.61 27.01 7.96
C ARG A 80 -21.79 27.19 8.89
N ARG A 81 -22.11 26.17 9.70
CA ARG A 81 -23.23 26.22 10.67
C ARG A 81 -23.01 27.31 11.71
N GLU A 82 -21.80 27.44 12.23
CA GLU A 82 -21.43 28.50 13.18
C GLU A 82 -21.59 29.89 12.57
N ARG A 83 -21.05 30.12 11.37
CA ARG A 83 -21.22 31.39 10.63
C ARG A 83 -22.70 31.72 10.42
N ASP A 84 -23.50 30.75 10.01
CA ASP A 84 -24.93 30.95 9.74
C ASP A 84 -25.74 31.18 11.02
N ALA A 85 -25.29 30.66 12.17
CA ALA A 85 -25.84 30.99 13.48
C ALA A 85 -25.49 32.43 13.88
N TYR A 86 -24.24 32.86 13.70
CA TYR A 86 -23.81 34.23 14.00
C TYR A 86 -24.53 35.28 13.12
N ARG A 87 -24.68 35.02 11.81
CA ARG A 87 -25.44 35.93 10.93
C ARG A 87 -26.88 36.12 11.39
N ARG A 88 -27.57 35.03 11.74
CA ARG A 88 -28.94 35.09 12.26
C ARG A 88 -29.05 35.88 13.55
N GLN A 89 -28.05 35.83 14.44
CA GLN A 89 -28.03 36.63 15.66
C GLN A 89 -27.83 38.12 15.40
N VAL A 90 -26.99 38.48 14.42
CA VAL A 90 -26.71 39.88 14.06
C VAL A 90 -27.83 40.51 13.23
N GLU A 91 -28.50 39.73 12.38
CA GLU A 91 -29.62 40.20 11.54
C GLU A 91 -30.98 40.18 12.27
N GLY A 92 -31.10 39.40 13.36
CA GLY A 92 -32.32 39.24 14.14
C GLY A 92 -32.38 40.09 15.43
N GLY A 93 -31.38 40.93 15.68
CA GLY A 93 -31.37 41.96 16.72
C GLY A 93 -31.43 43.36 16.11
#